data_AF-A0A520BKC7-F1
#
_entry.id   AF-A0A520BKC7-F1
#
_cell.length_a   1.000
_cell.length_b   1.000
_cell.length_c   1.000
_cell.angle_alpha   90.00
_cell.angle_beta   90.00
_cell.angle_gamma   90.00
#
_symmetry.space_group_name_H-M   'P 1'
#
loop_
_entity.id
_entity.type
_entity.pdbx_description
1 polymer ?
#
loop_
_entity_poly.entity_id
_entity_poly.type
_entity_poly.pdbx_seq_one_letter_code
_entity_poly.pdbx_strand_id
1 'polypeptide(L)'
;GLLADVGRGLGQHLGRDDEAPGRQRLRDRGGVLADDGEKTILARAGGAPTLAVGMAEILHQVVGGKALMAFWYHFAILFEALFILTAVDAGTRAGRFMLQDLLGSFAPSMKRTESWVANLVATGLCVATWGYFLYQGVVDPLGGINTLWPLFGIANQMLAAVALLLGTVVLFKMKKDRYAWVTMLPAVWLLVCTMSAGWLKIFSADPKLGFLAHADKYATAIAEGKVLAPAKTLDAMSRVVFNDRLDAALCMLFMGVVISVLIYSVKATLAARGTPRVTTKETDFVPLPEGQRA
;
A
#
# COMPACT_ATOMS: atom_id res chain seq x y z
N GLY A 1 -13.15 3.99 -30.74
CA GLY A 1 -12.60 5.14 -31.50
C GLY A 1 -11.16 5.40 -31.09
N LEU A 2 -10.95 6.22 -30.04
CA LEU A 2 -9.62 6.67 -29.62
C LEU A 2 -8.76 5.61 -28.87
N LEU A 3 -9.37 4.53 -28.38
CA LEU A 3 -8.68 3.39 -27.74
C LEU A 3 -8.12 2.36 -28.74
N ALA A 4 -8.52 2.43 -30.02
CA ALA A 4 -8.00 1.54 -31.06
C ALA A 4 -6.68 2.04 -31.68
N ASP A 5 -6.39 3.34 -31.61
CA ASP A 5 -5.19 3.93 -32.21
C ASP A 5 -3.97 3.93 -31.29
N VAL A 6 -4.17 3.91 -29.97
CA VAL A 6 -3.06 3.76 -29.01
C VAL A 6 -2.48 2.34 -29.06
N GLY A 7 -3.30 1.32 -29.37
CA GLY A 7 -2.83 -0.06 -29.53
C GLY A 7 -2.03 -0.31 -30.81
N ARG A 8 -2.23 0.47 -31.87
CA ARG A 8 -1.49 0.32 -33.14
C ARG A 8 -0.08 0.91 -33.10
N GLY A 9 0.17 1.92 -32.26
CA GLY A 9 1.49 2.57 -32.16
C GLY A 9 2.58 1.76 -31.44
N LEU A 10 2.19 0.79 -30.61
CA LEU A 10 3.14 -0.08 -29.88
C LEU A 10 3.52 -1.36 -30.64
N GLY A 11 2.84 -1.66 -31.75
CA GLY A 11 3.10 -2.86 -32.56
C GLY A 11 4.21 -2.71 -33.61
N GLN A 12 4.78 -1.51 -33.80
CA GLN A 12 5.73 -1.26 -34.90
C GLN A 12 7.21 -1.18 -34.49
N HIS A 13 7.56 -1.37 -33.21
CA HIS A 13 8.95 -1.25 -32.73
C HIS A 13 9.61 -2.53 -32.22
N LEU A 14 9.04 -3.70 -32.51
CA LEU A 14 9.72 -4.99 -32.31
C LEU A 14 9.75 -5.75 -33.64
N GLY A 15 10.66 -5.31 -34.51
CA GLY A 15 10.98 -6.00 -35.75
C GLY A 15 11.83 -7.24 -35.49
N ARG A 16 11.54 -8.26 -36.32
CA ARG A 16 12.45 -9.27 -36.88
C ARG A 16 13.23 -10.20 -35.92
N ASP A 17 13.03 -11.48 -36.22
CA ASP A 17 13.99 -12.59 -36.17
C ASP A 17 14.40 -13.11 -34.78
N ASP A 18 13.65 -14.10 -34.28
CA ASP A 18 14.13 -15.48 -34.08
C ASP A 18 13.08 -16.32 -33.33
N GLU A 19 12.58 -17.37 -34.00
CA GLU A 19 11.49 -18.23 -33.55
C GLU A 19 11.95 -19.23 -32.48
N ALA A 20 11.59 -18.97 -31.21
CA ALA A 20 11.72 -19.94 -30.13
C ALA A 20 10.44 -20.80 -29.98
N PRO A 21 10.51 -22.15 -30.00
CA PRO A 21 9.36 -23.06 -30.03
C PRO A 21 8.49 -23.07 -28.76
N GLY A 22 8.83 -22.29 -27.73
CA GLY A 22 8.02 -22.11 -26.52
C GLY A 22 6.83 -21.15 -26.67
N ARG A 23 6.83 -20.23 -27.65
CA ARG A 23 5.74 -19.27 -27.85
C ARG A 23 4.56 -19.83 -28.67
N GLN A 24 4.77 -20.88 -29.46
CA GLN A 24 3.68 -21.50 -30.24
C GLN A 24 2.59 -22.08 -29.32
N ARG A 25 2.99 -22.71 -28.20
CA ARG A 25 2.04 -23.23 -27.20
C ARG A 25 1.28 -22.14 -26.44
N LEU A 26 1.86 -20.94 -26.31
CA LEU A 26 1.17 -19.78 -25.72
C LEU A 26 0.22 -19.12 -26.72
N ARG A 27 0.53 -19.20 -28.02
CA ARG A 27 -0.31 -18.70 -29.11
C ARG A 27 -1.53 -19.59 -29.35
N ASP A 28 -1.39 -20.92 -29.24
CA ASP A 28 -2.53 -21.84 -29.25
C ASP A 28 -3.39 -21.74 -27.98
N ARG A 29 -2.78 -21.46 -26.83
CA ARG A 29 -3.51 -21.13 -25.58
C ARG A 29 -4.23 -19.78 -25.63
N GLY A 30 -3.77 -18.85 -26.47
CA GLY A 30 -4.47 -17.59 -26.73
C GLY A 30 -5.69 -17.71 -27.65
N GLY A 31 -5.84 -18.84 -28.36
CA GLY A 31 -6.97 -19.07 -29.28
C GLY A 31 -8.28 -19.39 -28.58
N VAL A 32 -8.25 -19.95 -27.36
CA VAL A 32 -9.47 -20.32 -26.61
C VAL A 32 -10.07 -19.12 -25.85
N LEU A 33 -9.32 -18.04 -25.70
CA LEU A 33 -9.75 -16.79 -25.04
C LEU A 33 -10.11 -15.67 -26.03
N ALA A 34 -10.00 -15.91 -27.33
CA ALA A 34 -10.26 -14.92 -28.37
C ALA A 34 -11.73 -14.85 -28.83
N ASP A 35 -12.58 -15.77 -28.35
CA ASP A 35 -13.99 -15.90 -28.79
C ASP A 35 -14.94 -15.01 -27.97
N ASP A 36 -14.49 -14.48 -26.82
CA ASP A 36 -15.27 -13.56 -25.99
C ASP A 36 -14.54 -12.20 -25.86
N GLY A 37 -14.71 -11.36 -26.90
CA GLY A 37 -14.89 -9.91 -26.78
C GLY A 37 -13.80 -8.97 -26.21
N GLU A 38 -12.86 -9.39 -25.36
CA GLU A 38 -11.94 -8.46 -24.69
C GLU A 38 -10.47 -8.91 -24.71
N LYS A 39 -9.73 -8.43 -25.72
CA LYS A 39 -8.27 -8.60 -25.83
C LYS A 39 -7.44 -7.78 -24.81
N THR A 40 -8.00 -7.42 -23.65
CA THR A 40 -7.37 -6.44 -22.73
C THR A 40 -7.37 -6.85 -21.25
N ILE A 41 -7.39 -8.14 -20.92
CA ILE A 41 -7.23 -8.56 -19.51
C ILE A 41 -5.75 -8.49 -19.06
N LEU A 42 -4.80 -8.70 -19.99
CA LEU A 42 -3.36 -8.70 -19.69
C LEU A 42 -2.76 -7.33 -19.34
N ALA A 43 -3.43 -6.22 -19.66
CA ALA A 43 -2.95 -4.88 -19.35
C ALA A 43 -3.49 -4.32 -18.02
N ARG A 44 -4.24 -5.12 -17.26
CA ARG A 44 -4.94 -4.73 -16.03
C ARG A 44 -4.52 -5.54 -14.80
N ALA A 45 -3.27 -5.99 -14.77
CA ALA A 45 -2.69 -6.79 -13.68
C ALA A 45 -2.56 -5.99 -12.36
N GLY A 46 -3.67 -5.77 -11.68
CA GLY A 46 -3.71 -5.57 -10.23
C GLY A 46 -3.71 -6.92 -9.50
N GLY A 47 -3.39 -6.92 -8.21
CA GLY A 47 -3.36 -8.15 -7.40
C GLY A 47 -4.71 -8.89 -7.33
N ALA A 48 -5.82 -8.15 -7.31
CA ALA A 48 -7.16 -8.73 -7.19
C ALA A 48 -7.74 -9.27 -8.52
N PRO A 49 -7.66 -8.56 -9.67
CA PRO A 49 -8.11 -9.09 -10.97
C PRO A 49 -7.33 -10.34 -11.40
N THR A 50 -6.03 -10.41 -11.07
CA THR A 50 -5.19 -11.57 -11.41
C THR A 50 -5.58 -12.81 -10.59
N LEU A 51 -5.97 -12.63 -9.33
CA LEU A 51 -6.47 -13.72 -8.47
C LEU A 51 -7.85 -14.20 -8.90
N ALA A 52 -8.74 -13.27 -9.24
CA ALA A 52 -10.08 -13.54 -9.78
C ALA A 52 -10.02 -14.38 -11.07
N VAL A 53 -9.21 -13.93 -12.03
CA VAL A 53 -8.98 -14.64 -13.31
C VAL A 53 -8.31 -16.00 -13.07
N GLY A 54 -7.31 -16.07 -12.18
CA GLY A 54 -6.65 -17.32 -11.83
C GLY A 54 -7.60 -18.36 -11.19
N MET A 55 -8.49 -17.93 -10.29
CA MET A 55 -9.51 -18.83 -9.71
C MET A 55 -10.51 -19.30 -10.77
N ALA A 56 -11.00 -18.42 -11.65
CA ALA A 56 -11.91 -18.80 -12.73
C ALA A 56 -11.24 -19.77 -13.72
N GLU A 57 -9.95 -19.57 -14.02
CA GLU A 57 -9.20 -20.44 -14.93
C GLU A 57 -8.94 -21.84 -14.34
N ILE A 58 -8.74 -21.93 -13.02
CA ILE A 58 -8.60 -23.23 -12.33
C ILE A 58 -9.96 -23.91 -12.19
N LEU A 59 -11.01 -23.17 -11.80
CA LEU A 59 -12.32 -23.74 -11.48
C LEU A 59 -13.10 -24.21 -12.70
N HIS A 60 -12.97 -23.55 -13.86
CA HIS A 60 -13.63 -24.02 -15.09
C HIS A 60 -13.02 -25.32 -15.64
N GLN A 61 -11.75 -25.61 -15.36
CA GLN A 61 -11.07 -26.86 -15.75
C GLN A 61 -11.52 -28.04 -14.88
N VAL A 62 -11.93 -27.79 -13.64
CA VAL A 62 -12.31 -28.82 -12.67
C VAL A 62 -13.83 -29.01 -12.62
N VAL A 63 -14.63 -27.96 -12.82
CA VAL A 63 -16.10 -28.02 -12.75
C VAL A 63 -16.77 -27.17 -13.85
N GLY A 64 -17.43 -27.83 -14.81
CA GLY A 64 -18.59 -27.29 -15.54
C GLY A 64 -18.42 -26.70 -16.94
N GLY A 65 -17.25 -26.79 -17.56
CA GLY A 65 -17.06 -26.41 -18.98
C GLY A 65 -17.44 -24.95 -19.32
N LYS A 66 -17.52 -24.61 -20.61
CA LYS A 66 -17.78 -23.23 -21.09
C LYS A 66 -19.09 -22.61 -20.53
N ALA A 67 -20.04 -23.43 -20.06
CA ALA A 67 -21.31 -22.96 -19.51
C ALA A 67 -21.21 -22.26 -18.14
N LEU A 68 -20.18 -22.57 -17.33
CA LEU A 68 -19.99 -21.94 -16.01
C LEU A 68 -18.97 -20.79 -16.00
N MET A 69 -18.33 -20.47 -17.13
CA MET A 69 -17.41 -19.32 -17.26
C MET A 69 -18.06 -18.01 -16.78
N ALA A 70 -19.30 -17.75 -17.21
CA ALA A 70 -20.04 -16.56 -16.79
C ALA A 70 -20.32 -16.55 -15.28
N PHE A 71 -20.65 -17.69 -14.67
CA PHE A 71 -20.84 -17.80 -13.22
C PHE A 71 -19.54 -17.51 -12.46
N TRP A 72 -18.44 -18.15 -12.88
CA TRP A 72 -17.13 -17.96 -12.24
C TRP A 72 -16.60 -16.52 -12.40
N TYR A 73 -16.86 -15.89 -13.54
CA TYR A 73 -16.54 -14.48 -13.77
C TYR A 73 -17.31 -13.53 -12.82
N HIS A 74 -18.64 -13.70 -12.70
CA HIS A 74 -19.44 -12.88 -11.77
C HIS A 74 -19.06 -13.14 -10.31
N PHE A 75 -18.82 -14.41 -9.94
CA PHE A 75 -18.35 -14.76 -8.62
C PHE A 75 -17.03 -14.06 -8.28
N ALA A 76 -16.08 -14.05 -9.22
CA ALA A 76 -14.77 -13.45 -9.00
C ALA A 76 -14.84 -11.91 -8.85
N ILE A 77 -15.67 -11.23 -9.64
CA ILE A 77 -15.91 -9.77 -9.50
C ILE A 77 -16.60 -9.44 -8.17
N LEU A 78 -17.65 -10.20 -7.79
CA LEU A 78 -18.35 -9.97 -6.53
C LEU A 78 -17.45 -10.24 -5.31
N PHE A 79 -16.62 -11.28 -5.38
CA PHE A 79 -15.64 -11.60 -4.35
C PHE A 79 -14.60 -10.49 -4.20
N GLU A 80 -14.05 -9.98 -5.31
CA GLU A 80 -13.14 -8.84 -5.30
C GLU A 80 -13.80 -7.58 -4.71
N ALA A 81 -15.02 -7.26 -5.14
CA ALA A 81 -15.76 -6.12 -4.62
C ALA A 81 -16.03 -6.24 -3.11
N LEU A 82 -16.38 -7.43 -2.62
CA LEU A 82 -16.59 -7.68 -1.21
C LEU A 82 -15.29 -7.53 -0.40
N PHE A 83 -14.16 -8.01 -0.95
CA PHE A 83 -12.86 -7.85 -0.32
C PHE A 83 -12.46 -6.37 -0.22
N ILE A 84 -12.62 -5.60 -1.32
CA ILE A 84 -12.36 -4.16 -1.34
C ILE A 84 -13.26 -3.44 -0.35
N LEU A 85 -14.56 -3.74 -0.33
CA LEU A 85 -15.51 -3.12 0.59
C LEU A 85 -15.16 -3.40 2.05
N THR A 86 -14.77 -4.64 2.37
CA THR A 86 -14.33 -5.02 3.72
C THR A 86 -13.07 -4.25 4.12
N ALA A 87 -12.10 -4.13 3.20
CA ALA A 87 -10.87 -3.39 3.46
C ALA A 87 -11.13 -1.89 3.67
N VAL A 88 -11.99 -1.28 2.84
CA VAL A 88 -12.37 0.14 2.98
C VAL A 88 -13.18 0.39 4.24
N ASP A 89 -14.10 -0.51 4.63
CA ASP A 89 -14.84 -0.41 5.88
C ASP A 89 -13.92 -0.46 7.10
N ALA A 90 -13.09 -1.51 7.18
CA ALA A 90 -12.11 -1.67 8.26
C ALA A 90 -11.13 -0.48 8.30
N GLY A 91 -10.69 -0.02 7.13
CA GLY A 91 -9.80 1.13 6.97
C GLY A 91 -10.46 2.45 7.40
N THR A 92 -11.75 2.67 7.08
CA THR A 92 -12.49 3.86 7.52
C THR A 92 -12.68 3.87 9.02
N ARG A 93 -12.95 2.71 9.62
CA ARG A 93 -13.05 2.57 11.07
C ARG A 93 -11.73 2.90 11.77
N ALA A 94 -10.63 2.30 11.32
CA ALA A 94 -9.30 2.59 11.86
C ALA A 94 -8.89 4.05 11.61
N GLY A 95 -9.11 4.55 10.39
CA GLY A 95 -8.80 5.90 9.95
C GLY A 95 -9.54 6.95 10.76
N ARG A 96 -10.81 6.72 11.11
CA ARG A 96 -11.58 7.58 12.02
C ARG A 96 -10.88 7.71 13.38
N PHE A 97 -10.47 6.60 13.99
CA PHE A 97 -9.79 6.63 15.28
C PHE A 97 -8.43 7.33 15.21
N MET A 98 -7.63 7.04 14.17
CA MET A 98 -6.34 7.70 13.95
C MET A 98 -6.50 9.21 13.70
N LEU A 99 -7.50 9.61 12.92
CA LEU A 99 -7.80 11.01 12.63
C LEU A 99 -8.30 11.74 13.89
N GLN A 100 -9.13 11.09 14.71
CA GLN A 100 -9.58 11.64 15.99
C GLN A 100 -8.43 11.82 16.97
N ASP A 101 -7.49 10.88 17.01
CA ASP A 101 -6.30 11.01 17.87
C ASP A 101 -5.40 12.16 17.41
N LEU A 102 -5.17 12.28 16.09
CA LEU A 102 -4.40 13.36 15.49
C LEU A 102 -5.09 14.73 15.72
N LEU A 103 -6.36 14.88 15.36
CA LEU A 103 -7.12 16.13 15.58
C LEU A 103 -7.26 16.44 17.07
N GLY A 104 -7.39 15.42 17.90
CA GLY A 104 -7.45 15.52 19.34
C GLY A 104 -6.18 16.11 19.95
N SER A 105 -5.02 15.89 19.33
CA SER A 105 -3.74 16.50 19.76
C SER A 105 -3.72 18.03 19.60
N PHE A 106 -4.45 18.58 18.63
CA PHE A 106 -4.56 20.03 18.38
C PHE A 106 -5.82 20.65 18.99
N ALA A 107 -6.92 19.89 19.06
CA ALA A 107 -8.22 20.31 19.59
C ALA A 107 -8.76 19.28 20.60
N PRO A 108 -8.63 19.51 21.92
CA PRO A 108 -9.05 18.55 22.95
C PRO A 108 -10.54 18.15 22.90
N SER A 109 -11.41 18.97 22.30
CA SER A 109 -12.83 18.65 22.12
C SER A 109 -13.06 17.48 21.15
N MET A 110 -12.13 17.23 20.21
CA MET A 110 -12.19 16.14 19.25
C MET A 110 -11.76 14.78 19.85
N LYS A 111 -11.16 14.76 21.05
CA LYS A 111 -10.86 13.52 21.79
C LYS A 111 -12.09 12.87 22.43
N ARG A 112 -13.23 13.57 22.49
CA ARG A 112 -14.47 13.05 23.09
C ARG A 112 -15.14 12.07 22.12
N THR A 113 -14.80 10.79 22.22
CA THR A 113 -15.37 9.71 21.39
C THR A 113 -16.89 9.54 21.56
N GLU A 114 -17.48 10.12 22.61
CA GLU A 114 -18.92 10.12 22.86
C GLU A 114 -19.68 11.23 22.11
N SER A 115 -18.97 12.19 21.52
CA SER A 115 -19.57 13.25 20.71
C SER A 115 -19.99 12.72 19.34
N TRP A 116 -21.30 12.62 19.09
CA TRP A 116 -21.85 12.29 17.79
C TRP A 116 -21.33 13.21 16.68
N VAL A 117 -21.17 14.50 16.96
CA VAL A 117 -20.69 15.50 15.99
C VAL A 117 -19.22 15.24 15.64
N ALA A 118 -18.35 14.99 16.63
CA ALA A 118 -16.94 14.71 16.38
C ALA A 118 -16.74 13.39 15.62
N ASN A 119 -17.57 12.38 15.92
CA ASN A 119 -17.57 11.11 15.19
C ASN A 119 -18.02 11.28 13.74
N LEU A 120 -19.07 12.06 13.49
CA LEU A 120 -19.62 12.27 12.15
C LEU A 120 -18.67 13.11 11.28
N VAL A 121 -18.03 14.13 11.85
CA VAL A 121 -17.00 14.93 11.16
C VAL A 121 -15.77 14.09 10.83
N ALA A 122 -15.24 13.32 11.79
CA ALA A 122 -14.07 12.47 11.54
C ALA A 122 -14.35 11.39 10.49
N THR A 123 -15.54 10.77 10.54
CA THR A 123 -15.96 9.78 9.54
C THR A 123 -16.14 10.43 8.17
N GLY A 124 -16.83 11.58 8.11
CA GLY A 124 -17.04 12.31 6.87
C GLY A 124 -15.73 12.72 6.21
N LEU A 125 -14.75 13.19 6.99
CA LEU A 125 -13.42 13.53 6.47
C LEU A 125 -12.67 12.30 5.98
N CYS A 126 -12.75 11.18 6.71
CA CYS A 126 -12.12 9.92 6.31
C CYS A 126 -12.70 9.40 4.98
N VAL A 127 -14.03 9.39 4.84
CA VAL A 127 -14.73 8.99 3.60
C VAL A 127 -14.42 9.96 2.45
N ALA A 128 -14.40 11.27 2.70
CA ALA A 128 -14.02 12.25 1.69
C ALA A 128 -12.57 12.05 1.20
N THR A 129 -11.66 11.65 2.10
CA THR A 129 -10.27 11.33 1.76
C THR A 129 -10.18 10.11 0.85
N TRP A 130 -10.93 9.03 1.14
CA TRP A 130 -11.05 7.88 0.23
C TRP A 130 -11.61 8.28 -1.13
N GLY A 131 -12.66 9.10 -1.15
CA GLY A 131 -13.26 9.62 -2.38
C GLY A 131 -12.28 10.46 -3.20
N TYR A 132 -11.45 11.28 -2.54
CA TYR A 132 -10.40 12.05 -3.20
C TYR A 132 -9.34 11.14 -3.81
N PHE A 133 -8.86 10.11 -3.10
CA PHE A 133 -7.92 9.15 -3.67
C PHE A 133 -8.48 8.41 -4.88
N LEU A 134 -9.76 8.04 -4.85
CA LEU A 134 -10.44 7.43 -6.00
C LEU A 134 -10.51 8.40 -7.19
N TYR A 135 -10.90 9.66 -6.93
CA TYR A 135 -10.93 10.70 -7.96
C TYR A 135 -9.54 10.93 -8.59
N GLN A 136 -8.49 11.06 -7.77
CA GLN A 136 -7.11 11.21 -8.25
C GLN A 136 -6.65 9.99 -9.04
N GLY A 137 -6.99 8.77 -8.60
CA GLY A 137 -6.65 7.54 -9.31
C GLY A 137 -7.30 7.42 -10.69
N VAL A 138 -8.49 8.02 -10.89
CA VAL A 138 -9.18 8.05 -12.18
C VAL A 138 -8.69 9.18 -13.08
N VAL A 139 -8.46 10.37 -12.53
CA VAL A 139 -8.12 11.58 -13.30
C VAL A 139 -6.64 11.64 -13.67
N ASP A 140 -5.74 11.15 -12.83
CA ASP A 140 -4.29 11.17 -13.07
C ASP A 140 -3.67 9.77 -12.98
N PRO A 141 -3.68 8.99 -14.09
CA PRO A 141 -3.15 7.63 -14.09
C PRO A 141 -1.62 7.57 -13.93
N LEU A 142 -0.88 8.67 -14.10
CA LEU A 142 0.57 8.70 -13.93
C LEU A 142 0.99 9.25 -12.56
N GLY A 143 0.18 10.14 -11.98
CA GLY A 143 0.47 10.81 -10.71
C GLY A 143 -0.29 10.29 -9.49
N GLY A 144 -1.41 9.57 -9.65
CA GLY A 144 -2.27 9.10 -8.57
C GLY A 144 -1.82 7.80 -7.90
N ILE A 145 -2.41 6.66 -8.29
CA ILE A 145 -2.18 5.36 -7.63
C ILE A 145 -0.74 4.84 -7.83
N ASN A 146 -0.12 5.15 -8.96
CA ASN A 146 1.20 4.62 -9.31
C ASN A 146 2.35 5.23 -8.51
N THR A 147 2.19 6.46 -8.01
CA THR A 147 3.19 7.13 -7.14
C THR A 147 3.05 6.68 -5.69
N LEU A 148 1.83 6.36 -5.24
CA LEU A 148 1.59 5.82 -3.90
C LEU A 148 2.10 4.38 -3.72
N TRP A 149 2.28 3.63 -4.82
CA TRP A 149 2.65 2.22 -4.77
C TRP A 149 4.01 1.98 -4.09
N PRO A 150 5.11 2.67 -4.49
CA PRO A 150 6.37 2.63 -3.76
C PRO A 150 6.25 2.97 -2.28
N LEU A 151 5.43 3.97 -1.93
CA LEU A 151 5.25 4.40 -0.54
C LEU A 151 4.55 3.34 0.30
N PHE A 152 3.54 2.66 -0.26
CA PHE A 152 2.81 1.59 0.43
C PHE A 152 3.74 0.44 0.85
N GLY A 153 4.64 0.02 -0.05
CA GLY A 153 5.61 -1.04 0.24
C GLY A 153 6.56 -0.66 1.38
N ILE A 154 7.10 0.56 1.36
CA ILE A 154 8.04 1.04 2.39
C ILE A 154 7.31 1.21 3.73
N ALA A 155 6.12 1.84 3.73
CA ALA A 155 5.33 2.09 4.94
C ALA A 155 4.93 0.79 5.65
N ASN A 156 4.53 -0.25 4.90
CA ASN A 156 4.17 -1.53 5.49
C ASN A 156 5.34 -2.21 6.21
N GLN A 157 6.54 -2.15 5.62
CA GLN A 157 7.72 -2.71 6.25
C GLN A 157 8.10 -1.90 7.51
N MET A 158 7.96 -0.58 7.47
CA MET A 158 8.18 0.28 8.63
C MET A 158 7.19 0.02 9.77
N LEU A 159 5.92 -0.22 9.45
CA LEU A 159 4.91 -0.60 10.43
C LEU A 159 5.23 -1.98 11.05
N ALA A 160 5.68 -2.94 10.25
CA ALA A 160 6.14 -4.23 10.75
C ALA A 160 7.33 -4.08 11.72
N ALA A 161 8.28 -3.18 11.42
CA ALA A 161 9.39 -2.87 12.32
C ALA A 161 8.88 -2.34 13.67
N VAL A 162 7.94 -1.39 13.65
CA VAL A 162 7.32 -0.82 14.86
C VAL A 162 6.58 -1.89 15.66
N ALA A 163 5.86 -2.79 15.01
CA ALA A 163 5.15 -3.89 15.67
C ALA A 163 6.12 -4.85 16.38
N LEU A 164 7.23 -5.22 15.74
CA LEU A 164 8.25 -6.09 16.34
C LEU A 164 8.99 -5.41 17.49
N LEU A 165 9.25 -4.09 17.39
CA LEU A 165 9.83 -3.30 18.47
C LEU A 165 8.89 -3.24 19.68
N LEU A 166 7.60 -2.97 19.44
CA LEU A 166 6.58 -2.98 20.49
C LEU A 166 6.48 -4.36 21.15
N GLY A 167 6.42 -5.44 20.36
CA GLY A 167 6.41 -6.81 20.88
C GLY A 167 7.63 -7.11 21.76
N THR A 168 8.81 -6.63 21.35
CA THR A 168 10.05 -6.75 22.14
C THR A 168 9.92 -6.03 23.48
N VAL A 169 9.45 -4.78 23.50
CA VAL A 169 9.21 -4.02 24.74
C VAL A 169 8.22 -4.73 25.66
N VAL A 170 7.13 -5.26 25.10
CA VAL A 170 6.12 -6.00 25.86
C VAL A 170 6.72 -7.24 26.53
N LEU A 171 7.53 -8.03 25.82
CA LEU A 171 8.18 -9.21 26.39
C LEU A 171 9.09 -8.87 27.59
N PHE A 172 9.85 -7.78 27.49
CA PHE A 172 10.68 -7.30 28.61
C PHE A 172 9.83 -6.75 29.77
N LYS A 173 8.71 -6.08 29.49
CA LYS A 173 7.76 -5.66 30.53
C LYS A 173 7.08 -6.85 31.23
N MET A 174 6.90 -7.97 30.53
CA MET A 174 6.38 -9.24 31.05
C MET A 174 7.42 -10.11 31.76
N LYS A 175 8.70 -9.69 31.80
CA LYS A 175 9.81 -10.50 32.36
C LYS A 175 10.05 -11.82 31.65
N LYS A 176 9.71 -11.86 30.35
CA LYS A 176 9.93 -13.00 29.46
C LYS A 176 11.19 -12.82 28.61
N ASP A 177 12.26 -12.31 29.21
CA ASP A 177 13.53 -11.96 28.55
C ASP A 177 14.11 -13.12 27.72
N ARG A 178 13.92 -14.38 28.17
CA ARG A 178 14.34 -15.59 27.45
C ARG A 178 13.73 -15.73 26.05
N TYR A 179 12.55 -15.15 25.82
CA TYR A 179 11.84 -15.23 24.54
C TYR A 179 12.00 -13.96 23.70
N ALA A 180 12.63 -12.91 24.23
CA ALA A 180 12.75 -11.61 23.54
C ALA A 180 13.56 -11.69 22.24
N TRP A 181 14.45 -12.68 22.09
CA TRP A 181 15.21 -12.87 20.85
C TRP A 181 14.31 -13.19 19.64
N VAL A 182 13.14 -13.81 19.87
CA VAL A 182 12.19 -14.18 18.82
C VAL A 182 11.65 -12.95 18.09
N THR A 183 11.46 -11.83 18.80
CA THR A 183 11.02 -10.56 18.21
C THR A 183 12.20 -9.67 17.84
N MET A 184 13.28 -9.68 18.64
CA MET A 184 14.41 -8.78 18.46
C MET A 184 15.25 -9.11 17.22
N LEU A 185 15.52 -10.39 16.94
CA LEU A 185 16.30 -10.79 15.76
C LEU A 185 15.63 -10.37 14.45
N PRO A 186 14.34 -10.70 14.20
CA PRO A 186 13.66 -10.21 13.00
C PRO A 186 13.49 -8.68 13.02
N ALA A 187 13.31 -8.04 14.19
CA ALA A 187 13.25 -6.58 14.26
C ALA A 187 14.53 -5.92 13.75
N VAL A 188 15.70 -6.38 14.23
CA VAL A 188 17.00 -5.82 13.84
C VAL A 188 17.25 -6.04 12.35
N TRP A 189 17.01 -7.26 11.85
CA TRP A 189 17.14 -7.56 10.43
C TRP A 189 16.25 -6.66 9.57
N LEU A 190 14.98 -6.54 9.94
CA LEU A 190 14.01 -5.75 9.21
C LEU A 190 14.35 -4.26 9.26
N LEU A 191 14.79 -3.73 10.41
CA LEU A 191 15.28 -2.35 10.53
C LEU A 191 16.48 -2.10 9.62
N VAL A 192 17.48 -2.99 9.59
CA VAL A 192 18.64 -2.83 8.70
C VAL A 192 18.20 -2.78 7.24
N CYS A 193 17.37 -3.73 6.81
CA CYS A 193 16.90 -3.80 5.43
C CYS A 193 16.04 -2.57 5.05
N THR A 194 15.08 -2.19 5.89
CA THR A 194 14.16 -1.09 5.62
C THR A 194 14.83 0.27 5.65
N MET A 195 15.73 0.51 6.61
CA MET A 195 16.45 1.77 6.70
C MET A 195 17.45 1.92 5.55
N SER A 196 18.13 0.84 5.16
CA SER A 196 19.03 0.85 3.99
C SER A 196 18.26 1.08 2.69
N ALA A 197 17.12 0.40 2.50
CA ALA A 197 16.27 0.57 1.33
C ALA A 197 15.66 1.98 1.27
N GLY A 198 15.19 2.52 2.39
CA GLY A 198 14.68 3.90 2.49
C GLY A 198 15.74 4.93 2.15
N TRP A 199 16.96 4.74 2.65
CA TRP A 199 18.10 5.60 2.31
C TRP A 199 18.41 5.59 0.81
N LEU A 200 18.48 4.41 0.19
CA LEU A 200 18.67 4.27 -1.26
C LEU A 200 17.52 4.91 -2.05
N LYS A 201 16.29 4.75 -1.59
CA LYS A 201 15.11 5.35 -2.24
C LYS A 201 15.11 6.87 -2.21
N ILE A 202 15.70 7.51 -1.21
CA ILE A 202 15.78 8.97 -1.14
C ILE A 202 17.01 9.49 -1.91
N PHE A 203 18.19 8.91 -1.67
CA PHE A 203 19.47 9.51 -2.05
C PHE A 203 20.23 8.80 -3.17
N SER A 204 19.73 7.67 -3.71
CA SER A 204 20.42 7.01 -4.81
C SER A 204 20.51 7.92 -6.05
N ALA A 205 21.70 7.98 -6.65
CA ALA A 205 21.94 8.72 -7.88
C ALA A 205 21.31 8.05 -9.12
N ASP A 206 20.91 6.77 -9.03
CA ASP A 206 20.21 6.10 -10.12
C ASP A 206 18.72 6.54 -10.13
N PRO A 207 18.24 7.20 -11.21
CA PRO A 207 16.84 7.62 -11.33
C PRO A 207 15.83 6.47 -11.28
N LYS A 208 16.25 5.20 -11.44
CA LYS A 208 15.35 4.04 -11.26
C LYS A 208 15.09 3.73 -9.80
N LEU A 209 16.00 4.13 -8.92
CA LEU A 209 15.99 3.81 -7.49
C LEU A 209 15.62 5.02 -6.66
N GLY A 210 16.27 6.16 -6.88
CA GLY A 210 16.15 7.37 -6.06
C GLY A 210 15.04 8.31 -6.53
N PHE A 211 14.17 8.72 -5.61
CA PHE A 211 13.10 9.70 -5.87
C PHE A 211 13.68 11.05 -6.29
N LEU A 212 14.72 11.54 -5.61
CA LEU A 212 15.34 12.84 -5.95
C LEU A 212 16.01 12.81 -7.33
N ALA A 213 16.76 11.73 -7.64
CA ALA A 213 17.39 11.57 -8.95
C ALA A 213 16.36 11.41 -10.09
N HIS A 214 15.23 10.74 -9.81
CA HIS A 214 14.11 10.66 -10.76
C HIS A 214 13.49 12.05 -10.99
N ALA A 215 13.21 12.80 -9.92
CA ALA A 215 12.70 14.16 -10.00
C ALA A 215 13.63 15.09 -10.81
N ASP A 216 14.93 15.02 -10.58
CA ASP A 216 15.92 15.86 -11.28
C ASP A 216 16.02 15.54 -12.77
N LYS A 217 15.90 14.25 -13.13
CA LYS A 217 15.84 13.81 -14.53
C LYS A 217 14.63 14.40 -15.26
N TYR A 218 13.45 14.36 -14.65
CA TYR A 218 12.25 14.95 -15.25
C TYR A 218 12.31 16.47 -15.26
N ALA A 219 12.84 17.10 -14.21
CA ALA A 219 13.01 18.55 -14.15
C ALA A 219 13.95 19.07 -15.25
N THR A 220 15.06 18.37 -15.50
CA THR A 220 16.00 18.70 -16.58
C THR A 220 15.34 18.58 -17.95
N ALA A 221 14.58 17.50 -18.18
CA ALA A 221 13.88 17.31 -19.45
C ALA A 221 12.77 18.35 -19.68
N ILE A 222 12.08 18.80 -18.62
CA ILE A 222 11.14 19.94 -18.70
C ILE A 222 11.87 21.21 -19.12
N ALA A 223 13.03 21.50 -18.54
CA ALA A 223 13.84 22.68 -18.89
C ALA A 223 14.34 22.64 -20.35
N GLU A 224 14.62 21.45 -20.87
CA GLU A 224 14.98 21.22 -22.29
C GLU A 224 13.77 21.17 -23.25
N GLY A 225 12.54 21.27 -22.74
CA GLY A 225 11.31 21.14 -23.53
C GLY A 225 11.07 19.73 -24.10
N LYS A 226 11.76 18.71 -23.57
CA LYS A 226 11.65 17.32 -24.01
C LYS A 226 10.65 16.55 -23.15
N VAL A 227 9.66 15.95 -23.80
CA VAL A 227 8.71 15.07 -23.10
C VAL A 227 9.31 13.66 -22.98
N LEU A 228 9.51 13.20 -21.74
CA LEU A 228 9.97 11.84 -21.46
C LEU A 228 8.78 10.90 -21.27
N ALA A 229 8.79 9.77 -21.98
CA ALA A 229 7.86 8.68 -21.69
C ALA A 229 8.07 8.16 -20.25
N PRO A 230 7.00 7.83 -19.50
CA PRO A 230 5.61 7.64 -19.95
C PRO A 230 4.73 8.90 -19.93
N ALA A 231 5.25 10.06 -19.51
CA ALA A 231 4.48 11.30 -19.50
C ALA A 231 4.17 11.76 -20.93
N LYS A 232 2.94 12.26 -21.13
CA LYS A 232 2.45 12.70 -22.46
C LYS A 232 2.50 14.21 -22.64
N THR A 233 2.66 14.97 -21.56
CA THR A 233 2.66 16.43 -21.54
C THR A 233 3.68 16.94 -20.53
N LEU A 234 4.14 18.19 -20.70
CA LEU A 234 5.03 18.85 -19.74
C LEU A 234 4.38 19.01 -18.36
N ASP A 235 3.07 19.28 -18.32
CA ASP A 235 2.28 19.32 -17.07
C ASP A 235 2.27 17.97 -16.35
N ALA A 236 2.20 16.85 -17.07
CA ALA A 236 2.29 15.54 -16.46
C ALA A 236 3.69 15.30 -15.86
N MET A 237 4.75 15.80 -16.51
CA MET A 237 6.11 15.69 -15.97
C MET A 237 6.31 16.53 -14.72
N SER A 238 5.73 17.74 -14.65
CA SER A 238 5.84 18.59 -13.44
C SER A 238 5.16 17.95 -12.22
N ARG A 239 4.05 17.23 -12.44
CA ARG A 239 3.40 16.42 -11.41
C ARG A 239 4.27 15.25 -10.95
N VAL A 240 4.95 14.55 -11.86
CA VAL A 240 5.90 13.49 -11.50
C VAL A 240 7.00 14.04 -10.59
N VAL A 241 7.59 15.18 -10.95
CA VAL A 241 8.62 15.86 -10.12
C VAL A 241 8.08 16.22 -8.74
N PHE A 242 6.87 16.76 -8.66
CA PHE A 242 6.25 17.10 -7.38
C PHE A 242 6.01 15.84 -6.52
N ASN A 243 5.47 14.79 -7.12
CA ASN A 243 5.16 13.54 -6.43
C ASN A 243 6.43 12.85 -5.92
N ASP A 244 7.49 12.77 -6.72
CA ASP A 244 8.76 12.19 -6.26
C ASP A 244 9.37 12.97 -5.09
N ARG A 245 9.27 14.30 -5.11
CA ARG A 245 9.75 15.13 -3.99
C ARG A 245 8.90 14.95 -2.74
N LEU A 246 7.59 14.83 -2.91
CA LEU A 246 6.67 14.52 -1.81
C LEU A 246 6.96 13.13 -1.23
N ASP A 247 7.17 12.12 -2.07
CA ASP A 247 7.51 10.75 -1.66
C ASP A 247 8.84 10.69 -0.93
N ALA A 248 9.86 11.43 -1.40
CA ALA A 248 11.13 11.57 -0.69
C ALA A 248 10.95 12.17 0.71
N ALA A 249 10.16 13.24 0.82
CA ALA A 249 9.87 13.89 2.10
C ALA A 249 9.08 12.97 3.05
N LEU A 250 8.06 12.27 2.55
CA LEU A 250 7.26 11.32 3.32
C LEU A 250 8.08 10.11 3.76
N CYS A 251 8.95 9.59 2.89
CA CYS A 251 9.86 8.49 3.22
C CYS A 251 10.82 8.92 4.35
N MET A 252 11.40 10.11 4.27
CA MET A 252 12.25 10.66 5.32
C MET A 252 11.50 10.83 6.65
N LEU A 253 10.27 11.33 6.60
CA LEU A 253 9.40 11.45 7.76
C LEU A 253 9.16 10.09 8.43
N PHE A 254 8.77 9.06 7.66
CA PHE A 254 8.54 7.72 8.20
C PHE A 254 9.81 7.09 8.77
N MET A 255 10.97 7.28 8.11
CA MET A 255 12.27 6.86 8.67
C MET A 255 12.53 7.54 10.02
N GLY A 256 12.26 8.84 10.14
CA GLY A 256 12.39 9.58 11.40
C GLY A 256 11.48 9.05 12.50
N VAL A 257 10.23 8.72 12.18
CA VAL A 257 9.28 8.10 13.13
C VAL A 257 9.78 6.74 13.61
N VAL A 258 10.23 5.87 12.70
CA VAL A 258 10.76 4.54 13.06
C VAL A 258 12.00 4.66 13.95
N ILE A 259 12.93 5.56 13.64
CA ILE A 259 14.10 5.82 14.49
C ILE A 259 13.66 6.29 15.88
N SER A 260 12.70 7.21 15.95
CA SER A 260 12.17 7.71 17.22
C SER A 260 11.57 6.57 18.05
N VAL A 261 10.73 5.73 17.44
CA VAL A 261 10.14 4.54 18.09
C VAL A 261 11.21 3.55 18.54
N LEU A 262 12.27 3.34 17.76
CA LEU A 262 13.40 2.51 18.15
C LEU A 262 14.07 3.05 19.41
N ILE A 263 14.36 4.35 19.47
CA ILE A 263 14.96 5.01 20.64
C ILE A 263 14.06 4.84 21.87
N TYR A 264 12.76 5.13 21.73
CA TYR A 264 11.80 4.95 22.84
C TYR A 264 11.67 3.49 23.26
N SER A 265 11.69 2.56 22.32
CA SER A 265 11.62 1.11 22.58
C SER A 265 12.84 0.63 23.36
N VAL A 266 14.04 1.10 22.99
CA VAL A 266 15.28 0.79 23.73
C VAL A 266 15.22 1.35 25.14
N LYS A 267 14.84 2.63 25.30
CA LYS A 267 14.68 3.26 26.63
C LYS A 267 13.66 2.52 27.50
N ALA A 268 12.51 2.15 26.93
CA ALA A 268 11.47 1.41 27.63
C ALA A 268 11.93 0.00 28.03
N THR A 269 12.70 -0.67 27.18
CA THR A 269 13.29 -1.98 27.45
C THR A 269 14.30 -1.92 28.60
N LEU A 270 15.20 -0.93 28.58
CA LEU A 270 16.18 -0.72 29.66
C LEU A 270 15.50 -0.39 31.00
N ALA A 271 14.50 0.49 30.98
CA ALA A 271 13.71 0.82 32.17
C ALA A 271 12.94 -0.40 32.71
N ALA A 272 12.36 -1.21 31.82
CA ALA A 272 11.69 -2.45 32.20
C ALA A 272 12.68 -3.41 32.87
N ARG A 273 13.89 -3.61 32.32
CA ARG A 273 14.92 -4.48 32.92
C ARG A 273 15.34 -4.04 34.32
N GLY A 274 15.40 -2.74 34.60
CA GLY A 274 15.73 -2.20 35.93
C GLY A 274 14.67 -2.45 37.02
N THR A 275 13.45 -2.84 36.65
CA THR A 275 12.35 -3.07 37.59
C THR A 275 12.15 -4.58 37.80
N PRO A 276 12.20 -5.16 39.01
CA PRO A 276 12.07 -6.61 39.20
C PRO A 276 10.63 -7.15 39.01
N ARG A 277 9.62 -6.29 39.02
CA ARG A 277 8.20 -6.64 38.88
C ARG A 277 7.71 -6.54 37.42
N VAL A 278 6.66 -7.29 37.11
CA VAL A 278 5.92 -7.15 35.84
C VAL A 278 5.24 -5.79 35.80
N THR A 279 5.43 -5.06 34.69
CA THR A 279 4.89 -3.69 34.51
C THR A 279 3.90 -3.60 33.35
N THR A 280 3.40 -4.72 32.84
CA THR A 280 2.29 -4.75 31.87
C THR A 280 0.97 -4.50 32.59
N LYS A 281 0.61 -3.22 32.76
CA LYS A 281 -0.74 -2.82 33.12
C LYS A 281 -1.32 -2.04 31.94
N GLU A 282 -2.43 -2.50 31.38
CA GLU A 282 -3.04 -1.90 30.18
C GLU A 282 -3.89 -0.67 30.52
N THR A 283 -4.52 -0.65 31.69
CA THR A 283 -5.16 0.50 32.36
C THR A 283 -5.76 -0.02 33.68
N ASP A 284 -6.16 0.85 34.60
CA ASP A 284 -6.91 0.40 35.77
C ASP A 284 -8.28 -0.14 35.35
N PHE A 285 -8.72 -1.25 35.96
CA PHE A 285 -9.99 -1.89 35.65
C PHE A 285 -11.15 -0.93 35.89
N VAL A 286 -11.90 -0.60 34.84
CA VAL A 286 -13.16 0.14 34.94
C VAL A 286 -14.30 -0.88 34.96
N PRO A 287 -14.98 -1.08 36.09
CA PRO A 287 -16.13 -1.99 36.15
C PRO A 287 -17.26 -1.49 35.25
N LEU A 288 -17.89 -2.41 34.51
CA LEU A 288 -19.13 -2.13 33.78
C LEU A 288 -20.18 -1.58 34.76
N PRO A 289 -20.87 -0.47 34.42
CA PRO A 289 -21.99 0.05 35.19
C PRO A 289 -23.03 -1.05 35.42
N GLU A 290 -23.63 -1.09 36.60
CA GLU A 290 -24.47 -2.21 37.06
C GLU A 290 -25.69 -2.50 36.15
N GLY A 291 -26.07 -1.57 35.26
CA GLY A 291 -27.15 -1.75 34.28
C GLY A 291 -26.75 -2.39 32.94
N GLN A 292 -25.47 -2.72 32.72
CA GLN A 292 -24.98 -3.37 31.48
C GLN A 292 -24.45 -4.79 31.71
N ARG A 293 -24.60 -5.32 32.92
CA ARG A 293 -24.34 -6.72 33.24
C ARG A 293 -25.63 -7.51 32.97
N ALA A 294 -25.91 -7.80 31.71
CA ALA A 294 -27.01 -8.69 31.29
C ALA A 294 -26.42 -9.90 30.58
#